data_AF-A0A7J7D7S4-F1
#
_entry.id   AF-A0A7J7D7S4-F1
#
_cell.length_a   1.000
_cell.length_b   1.000
_cell.length_c   1.000
_cell.angle_alpha   90.00
_cell.angle_beta   90.00
_cell.angle_gamma   90.00
#
_symmetry.space_group_name_H-M   'P 1'
#
loop_
_entity.id
_entity.type
_entity.pdbx_description
1 polymer ?
#
loop_
_entity_poly.entity_id
_entity_poly.type
_entity_poly.pdbx_seq_one_letter_code
_entity_poly.pdbx_strand_id
1 'polypeptide(L)'
;MGRVFLVEVEGRCYRCRYCDSALAHADDILPRSLNFHQGRAFIFNKVVNVMVGQQEERLMLSGMHTVEDIFCCCCGQLLGWKYVAAHDKHQKYKEGKFVLERLRIVEEVPEELNLEVKIWTKDKRAQSKPMCHPREPSVMAHDDDYDL
;
A
#
# COMPACT_ATOMS: atom_id res chain seq x y z
N MET A 1 21.86 -1.58 29.07
CA MET A 1 20.99 -1.44 27.88
C MET A 1 19.59 -1.89 28.30
N GLY A 2 18.61 -0.99 28.30
CA GLY A 2 17.23 -1.30 28.74
C GLY A 2 16.51 -2.23 27.77
N ARG A 3 15.49 -2.96 28.27
CA ARG A 3 14.61 -3.78 27.42
C ARG A 3 13.54 -2.89 26.78
N VAL A 4 13.34 -3.01 25.47
CA VAL A 4 12.23 -2.37 24.76
C VAL A 4 10.97 -3.21 25.00
N PHE A 5 9.91 -2.61 25.51
CA PHE A 5 8.62 -3.26 25.68
C PHE A 5 7.78 -3.00 24.43
N LEU A 6 7.39 -4.08 23.74
CA LEU A 6 6.54 -4.03 22.55
C LEU A 6 5.11 -4.36 22.92
N VAL A 7 4.19 -3.60 22.33
CA VAL A 7 2.76 -3.90 22.35
C VAL A 7 2.48 -5.01 21.34
N GLU A 8 1.91 -6.10 21.79
CA GLU A 8 1.41 -7.16 20.91
C GLU A 8 0.13 -6.70 20.20
N VAL A 9 -0.03 -7.11 18.94
CA VAL A 9 -1.22 -6.87 18.13
C VAL A 9 -1.75 -8.23 17.71
N GLU A 10 -2.95 -8.57 18.19
CA GLU A 10 -3.62 -9.82 17.83
C GLU A 10 -4.29 -9.70 16.46
N GLY A 11 -4.40 -10.81 15.72
CA GLY A 11 -5.11 -10.85 14.44
C GLY A 11 -4.29 -10.32 13.24
N ARG A 12 -5.00 -9.91 12.17
CA ARG A 12 -4.35 -9.42 10.94
C ARG A 12 -3.71 -8.07 11.21
N CYS A 13 -2.39 -7.98 11.08
CA CYS A 13 -1.65 -6.77 11.39
C CYS A 13 -0.67 -6.37 10.29
N TYR A 14 -0.24 -5.12 10.33
CA TYR A 14 0.86 -4.60 9.54
C TYR A 14 2.12 -4.57 10.40
N ARG A 15 3.23 -5.05 9.84
CA ARG A 15 4.52 -5.14 10.53
C ARG A 15 5.59 -4.31 9.85
N CYS A 16 6.62 -3.94 10.61
CA CYS A 16 7.80 -3.28 10.08
C CYS A 16 8.52 -4.22 9.13
N ARG A 17 8.77 -3.79 7.88
CA ARG A 17 9.44 -4.62 6.87
C ARG A 17 10.86 -5.06 7.26
N TYR A 18 11.52 -4.32 8.15
CA TYR A 18 12.94 -4.52 8.45
C TYR A 18 13.20 -5.38 9.69
N CYS A 19 12.27 -5.43 10.63
CA CYS A 19 12.46 -6.15 11.90
C CYS A 19 11.22 -6.90 12.38
N ASP A 20 10.15 -6.91 11.57
CA ASP A 20 8.89 -7.59 11.83
C ASP A 20 8.13 -7.16 13.10
N SER A 21 8.51 -6.04 13.72
CA SER A 21 7.75 -5.46 14.83
C SER A 21 6.32 -5.10 14.38
N ALA A 22 5.31 -5.53 15.13
CA ALA A 22 3.91 -5.20 14.84
C ALA A 22 3.66 -3.69 14.98
N LEU A 23 2.97 -3.09 14.00
CA LEU A 23 2.77 -1.64 13.94
C LEU A 23 1.30 -1.24 14.04
N ALA A 24 0.39 -1.95 13.39
CA ALA A 24 -1.02 -1.57 13.38
C ALA A 24 -1.93 -2.76 13.07
N HIS A 25 -3.17 -2.72 13.57
CA HIS A 25 -4.19 -3.69 13.18
C HIS A 25 -4.73 -3.36 11.78
N ALA A 26 -5.16 -4.36 11.01
CA ALA A 26 -5.71 -4.13 9.67
C ALA A 26 -7.00 -3.29 9.70
N ASP A 27 -7.81 -3.45 10.75
CA ASP A 27 -9.06 -2.69 10.93
C ASP A 27 -8.84 -1.22 11.30
N ASP A 28 -7.61 -0.84 11.68
CA ASP A 28 -7.28 0.56 11.93
C ASP A 28 -7.09 1.37 10.63
N ILE A 29 -7.04 0.72 9.47
CA ILE A 29 -6.95 1.42 8.18
C ILE A 29 -8.22 2.23 7.91
N LEU A 30 -8.02 3.50 7.53
CA LEU A 30 -9.12 4.35 7.09
C LEU A 30 -9.63 3.92 5.71
N PRO A 31 -10.96 3.76 5.52
CA PRO A 31 -11.54 3.34 4.23
C PRO A 31 -11.15 4.23 3.05
N ARG A 32 -11.00 5.55 3.27
CA ARG A 32 -10.56 6.49 2.23
C ARG A 32 -9.14 6.23 1.72
N SER A 33 -8.30 5.55 2.49
CA SER A 33 -6.93 5.21 2.07
C SER A 33 -6.88 3.97 1.16
N LEU A 34 -7.95 3.15 1.14
CA LEU A 34 -8.02 1.93 0.34
C LEU A 34 -8.30 2.21 -1.16
N ASN A 35 -9.03 3.28 -1.46
CA ASN A 35 -9.41 3.65 -2.83
C ASN A 35 -8.30 4.41 -3.59
N PHE A 36 -7.19 4.73 -2.92
CA PHE A 36 -6.05 5.37 -3.57
C PHE A 36 -5.21 4.28 -4.27
N HIS A 37 -5.62 3.88 -5.47
CA HIS A 37 -4.94 2.86 -6.28
C HIS A 37 -3.48 3.22 -6.63
N GLN A 38 -3.04 4.46 -6.41
CA GLN A 38 -1.65 4.94 -6.53
C GLN A 38 -0.97 5.23 -5.18
N GLY A 39 -1.61 4.86 -4.06
CA GLY A 39 -1.16 5.23 -2.73
C GLY A 39 0.17 4.59 -2.38
N ARG A 40 1.22 5.41 -2.19
CA ARG A 40 2.53 4.99 -1.65
C ARG A 40 2.48 4.72 -0.13
N ALA A 41 1.32 4.96 0.51
CA ALA A 41 1.13 4.85 1.94
C ALA A 41 -0.35 4.56 2.29
N PHE A 42 -0.58 4.06 3.50
CA PHE A 42 -1.91 3.91 4.10
C PHE A 42 -2.09 4.85 5.27
N ILE A 43 -3.36 5.20 5.58
CA ILE A 43 -3.70 6.04 6.73
C ILE A 43 -4.37 5.18 7.80
N PHE A 44 -3.87 5.22 9.02
CA PHE A 44 -4.33 4.45 10.16
C PHE A 44 -4.90 5.34 11.27
N ASN A 45 -5.89 4.81 12.00
CA ASN A 45 -6.39 5.39 13.23
C ASN A 45 -5.38 5.29 14.38
N LYS A 46 -4.67 4.15 14.46
CA LYS A 46 -3.73 3.85 15.54
C LYS A 46 -2.51 3.13 14.98
N VAL A 47 -1.34 3.46 15.53
CA VAL A 47 -0.07 2.79 15.28
C VAL A 47 0.65 2.64 16.62
N VAL A 48 1.25 1.47 16.86
CA VAL A 48 2.00 1.11 18.07
C VAL A 48 3.45 0.81 17.73
N ASN A 49 4.30 0.65 18.76
CA ASN A 49 5.72 0.30 18.60
C ASN A 49 6.49 1.30 17.72
N VAL A 50 6.16 2.59 17.85
CA VAL A 50 6.81 3.69 17.16
C VAL A 50 7.39 4.71 18.13
N MET A 51 8.48 5.35 17.71
CA MET A 51 9.01 6.57 18.30
C MET A 51 8.56 7.76 17.45
N VAL A 52 8.32 8.89 18.08
CA VAL A 52 7.84 10.11 17.43
C VAL A 52 8.99 11.12 17.37
N GLY A 53 9.19 11.72 16.19
CA GLY A 53 10.18 12.77 15.95
C GLY A 53 9.70 14.14 16.42
N GLN A 54 10.40 15.18 15.95
CA GLN A 54 10.00 16.56 16.20
C GLN A 54 8.82 16.98 15.32
N GLN A 55 8.09 17.99 15.76
CA GLN A 55 7.03 18.61 14.98
C GLN A 55 7.62 19.48 13.88
N GLU A 56 7.11 19.30 12.66
CA GLU A 56 7.51 20.04 11.48
C GLU A 56 6.28 20.50 10.69
N GLU A 57 6.37 21.68 10.10
CA GLU A 57 5.38 22.14 9.12
C GLU A 57 5.71 21.57 7.73
N ARG A 58 4.73 20.91 7.10
CA ARG A 58 4.89 20.22 5.83
C ARG A 58 3.76 20.59 4.86
N LEU A 59 4.14 21.17 3.72
CA LEU A 59 3.21 21.45 2.63
C LEU A 59 2.91 20.14 1.87
N MET A 60 1.63 19.79 1.79
CA MET A 60 1.13 18.62 1.05
C MET A 60 0.12 19.03 -0.01
N LEU A 61 -0.31 18.09 -0.86
CA LEU A 61 -1.35 18.34 -1.87
C LEU A 61 -2.64 18.90 -1.27
N SER A 62 -2.97 18.50 -0.04
CA SER A 62 -4.16 18.98 0.68
C SER A 62 -3.91 20.22 1.54
N GLY A 63 -2.80 20.93 1.34
CA GLY A 63 -2.43 22.12 2.10
C GLY A 63 -1.39 21.89 3.20
N MET A 64 -1.20 22.90 4.04
CA MET A 64 -0.19 22.93 5.11
C MET A 64 -0.64 22.12 6.33
N HIS A 65 0.28 21.31 6.88
CA HIS A 65 0.04 20.46 8.06
C HIS A 65 1.25 20.50 8.99
N THR A 66 1.01 20.46 10.29
CA THR A 66 2.01 20.10 11.29
C THR A 66 2.05 18.59 11.43
N VAL A 67 3.23 17.99 11.29
CA VAL A 67 3.43 16.54 11.33
C VAL A 67 4.60 16.15 12.22
N GLU A 68 4.62 14.90 12.67
CA GLU A 68 5.75 14.28 13.36
C GLU A 68 6.14 13.01 12.60
N ASP A 69 7.39 12.89 12.18
CA ASP A 69 7.87 11.64 11.60
C ASP A 69 7.84 10.51 12.65
N ILE A 70 7.52 9.29 12.22
CA ILE A 70 7.44 8.12 13.09
C ILE A 70 8.43 7.03 12.66
N PHE A 71 9.12 6.48 13.66
CA PHE A 71 10.21 5.51 13.48
C PHE A 71 9.87 4.23 14.21
N CYS A 72 10.30 3.08 13.69
CA CYS A 72 10.12 1.81 14.40
C CYS A 72 10.92 1.82 15.70
N CYS A 73 10.28 1.50 16.83
CA CYS A 73 10.96 1.47 18.13
C CYS A 73 12.02 0.35 18.23
N CYS A 74 11.94 -0.69 17.40
CA CYS A 74 12.89 -1.80 17.41
C CYS A 74 14.15 -1.52 16.58
N CYS A 75 13.99 -1.04 15.35
CA CYS A 75 15.10 -0.89 14.41
C CYS A 75 15.43 0.56 14.02
N GLY A 76 14.64 1.53 14.50
CA GLY A 76 14.84 2.96 14.23
C GLY A 76 14.52 3.41 12.80
N GLN A 77 14.06 2.52 11.92
CA GLN A 77 13.75 2.88 10.54
C GLN A 77 12.53 3.82 10.47
N LEU A 78 12.60 4.82 9.60
CA LEU A 78 11.46 5.68 9.28
C LEU A 78 10.34 4.83 8.66
N LEU A 79 9.12 5.01 9.19
CA LEU A 79 7.93 4.29 8.76
C LEU A 79 6.93 5.22 8.05
N GLY A 80 6.93 6.50 8.40
CA GLY A 80 6.03 7.52 7.85
C GLY A 80 5.88 8.68 8.82
N TRP A 81 4.66 9.22 8.97
CA TRP A 81 4.40 10.38 9.84
C TRP A 81 3.03 10.35 10.50
N LYS A 82 2.85 11.10 11.58
CA LYS A 82 1.58 11.40 12.24
C LYS A 82 1.16 12.83 11.94
N TYR A 83 -0.12 13.05 11.65
CA TYR A 83 -0.68 14.39 11.58
C TYR A 83 -0.94 14.92 12.99
N VAL A 84 -0.31 16.05 13.33
CA VAL A 84 -0.56 16.75 14.59
C VAL A 84 -1.68 17.76 14.41
N ALA A 85 -1.55 18.63 13.40
CA ALA A 85 -2.52 19.66 13.11
C ALA A 85 -2.66 19.87 11.59
N ALA A 86 -3.87 20.21 11.16
CA ALA A 86 -4.15 20.66 9.80
C ALA A 86 -4.61 22.13 9.83
N HIS A 87 -4.07 22.96 8.93
CA HIS A 87 -4.47 24.38 8.87
C HIS A 87 -5.82 24.58 8.19
N ASP A 88 -6.18 23.70 7.26
CA ASP A 88 -7.50 23.68 6.62
C ASP A 88 -8.52 22.88 7.45
N LYS A 89 -9.68 23.49 7.72
CA LYS A 89 -10.81 22.89 8.42
C LYS A 89 -11.29 21.59 7.76
N HIS A 90 -11.24 21.50 6.42
CA HIS A 90 -11.65 20.31 5.68
C HIS A 90 -10.69 19.13 5.85
N GLN A 91 -9.48 19.38 6.37
CA GLN A 91 -8.45 18.35 6.61
C GLN A 91 -8.34 17.93 8.08
N LYS A 92 -9.12 18.54 8.99
CA LYS A 92 -9.09 18.24 10.44
C LYS A 92 -9.33 16.76 10.78
N TYR A 93 -10.05 16.03 9.92
CA TYR A 93 -10.25 14.58 10.10
C TYR A 93 -8.94 13.76 10.09
N LYS A 94 -7.84 14.33 9.57
CA LYS A 94 -6.52 13.70 9.55
C LYS A 94 -5.77 13.88 10.87
N GLU A 95 -6.11 14.85 11.71
CA GLU A 95 -5.41 15.09 12.97
C GLU A 95 -5.45 13.85 13.86
N GLY A 96 -4.30 13.51 14.44
CA GLY A 96 -4.09 12.29 15.21
C GLY A 96 -3.99 11.00 14.38
N LYS A 97 -4.17 11.05 13.06
CA LYS A 97 -4.02 9.88 12.17
C LYS A 97 -2.57 9.69 11.77
N PHE A 98 -2.25 8.44 11.47
CA PHE A 98 -0.90 8.01 11.10
C PHE A 98 -0.84 7.63 9.64
N VAL A 99 0.28 7.92 9.00
CA VAL A 99 0.58 7.49 7.64
C VAL A 99 1.76 6.53 7.71
N LEU A 100 1.58 5.32 7.21
CA LEU A 100 2.67 4.35 7.04
C LEU A 100 2.93 4.11 5.55
N GLU A 101 4.19 4.25 5.14
CA GLU A 101 4.62 4.01 3.77
C GLU A 101 4.56 2.51 3.44
N ARG A 102 3.95 2.16 2.30
CA ARG A 102 3.79 0.77 1.87
C ARG A 102 5.10 0.04 1.68
N LEU A 103 6.17 0.74 1.30
CA LEU A 103 7.49 0.14 1.11
C LEU A 103 8.18 -0.19 2.44
N ARG A 104 7.69 0.36 3.56
CA ARG A 104 8.26 0.20 4.91
C ARG A 104 7.51 -0.83 5.76
N ILE A 105 6.35 -1.30 5.29
CA ILE A 105 5.50 -2.23 6.02
C ILE A 105 5.16 -3.47 5.19
N VAL A 106 4.78 -4.55 5.88
CA VAL A 106 4.24 -5.78 5.28
C VAL A 106 2.93 -6.12 5.97
N GLU A 107 1.95 -6.62 5.20
CA GLU A 107 0.70 -7.15 5.77
C GLU A 107 0.94 -8.61 6.15
N GLU A 108 0.65 -8.96 7.40
CA GLU A 108 0.62 -10.34 7.84
C GLU A 108 -0.68 -10.99 7.33
N VAL A 109 -0.57 -11.80 6.28
CA VAL A 109 -1.67 -12.61 5.78
C VAL A 109 -1.68 -13.92 6.58
N PRO A 110 -2.79 -14.28 7.24
CA PRO A 110 -2.91 -15.57 7.91
C PRO A 110 -2.66 -16.72 6.93
N GLU A 111 -1.90 -17.73 7.34
CA GLU A 111 -1.46 -18.83 6.48
C GLU A 111 -2.60 -19.57 5.76
N GLU A 112 -3.80 -19.59 6.37
CA GLU A 112 -5.01 -20.22 5.84
C GLU A 112 -5.53 -19.54 4.55
N LEU A 113 -5.44 -18.21 4.43
CA LEU A 113 -5.81 -17.48 3.21
C LEU A 113 -4.73 -17.53 2.14
N ASN A 114 -3.47 -17.77 2.53
CA ASN A 114 -2.38 -17.98 1.57
C ASN A 114 -2.58 -19.26 0.75
N LEU A 115 -3.31 -20.26 1.27
CA LEU A 115 -3.69 -21.46 0.52
C LEU A 115 -4.77 -21.16 -0.52
N GLU A 116 -5.79 -20.38 -0.19
CA GLU A 116 -6.85 -20.00 -1.13
C GLU A 116 -6.33 -19.12 -2.28
N VAL A 117 -5.46 -18.14 -1.98
CA VAL A 117 -4.80 -17.31 -3.00
C VAL A 117 -3.88 -18.17 -3.90
N LYS A 118 -3.20 -19.16 -3.34
CA LYS A 118 -2.39 -20.13 -4.12
C LYS A 118 -3.26 -21.05 -4.97
N ILE A 119 -4.45 -21.42 -4.53
CA ILE A 119 -5.39 -22.24 -5.31
C ILE A 119 -5.94 -21.43 -6.49
N TRP A 120 -6.41 -20.20 -6.25
CA TRP A 120 -6.92 -19.31 -7.30
C TRP A 120 -5.85 -18.93 -8.35
N THR A 121 -4.60 -18.72 -7.93
CA THR A 121 -3.50 -18.43 -8.86
C THR A 121 -3.02 -19.65 -9.65
N LYS A 122 -3.19 -20.87 -9.12
CA LYS A 122 -2.95 -22.12 -9.86
C LYS A 122 -3.98 -22.34 -10.96
N ASP A 123 -5.25 -22.00 -10.73
CA ASP A 123 -6.31 -22.14 -11.74
C ASP A 123 -6.12 -21.22 -12.95
N LYS A 124 -5.56 -20.02 -12.78
CA LYS A 124 -5.28 -19.11 -13.92
C LYS A 124 -4.09 -19.53 -14.79
N ARG A 125 -3.25 -20.47 -14.35
CA ARG A 125 -2.16 -21.01 -15.19
C ARG A 125 -2.64 -22.11 -16.15
N ALA A 126 -3.85 -22.64 -15.93
CA ALA A 126 -4.45 -23.68 -16.78
C ALA A 126 -5.22 -23.11 -17.99
N GLN A 127 -5.44 -21.79 -18.07
CA GLN A 127 -6.14 -21.13 -19.18
C GLN A 127 -5.32 -19.97 -19.76
N SER A 128 -4.14 -20.27 -20.29
CA SER A 128 -3.44 -19.35 -21.19
C SER A 128 -2.89 -20.12 -22.39
N LYS A 129 -3.76 -20.47 -23.33
CA LYS A 129 -3.40 -20.49 -24.75
C LYS A 129 -4.07 -19.29 -25.40
N PRO A 130 -3.35 -18.23 -25.78
CA PRO A 130 -3.88 -17.28 -26.74
C PRO A 130 -3.95 -18.00 -28.10
N MET A 131 -5.17 -18.14 -28.63
CA MET A 131 -5.39 -18.42 -30.05
C MET A 131 -4.87 -17.21 -30.83
N CYS A 132 -3.70 -17.33 -31.44
CA CYS A 132 -3.33 -16.43 -32.52
C CYS A 132 -4.16 -16.83 -33.75
N HIS A 133 -5.08 -15.96 -34.17
CA HIS A 133 -5.67 -16.05 -35.50
C HIS A 133 -4.58 -15.73 -36.55
N PRO A 134 -4.49 -16.48 -37.66
CA PRO A 134 -3.61 -16.11 -38.76
C PRO A 134 -4.02 -14.75 -39.33
N ARG A 135 -3.06 -13.84 -39.50
CA ARG A 135 -3.23 -12.67 -40.37
C ARG A 135 -3.27 -13.16 -41.81
N GLU A 136 -4.33 -12.82 -42.55
CA GLU A 136 -4.37 -13.04 -44.00
C GLU A 136 -3.24 -12.25 -44.68
N PRO A 137 -2.55 -12.82 -45.68
CA PRO A 137 -1.58 -12.10 -46.48
C PRO A 137 -2.28 -11.17 -47.48
N SER A 138 -1.81 -9.92 -47.56
CA SER A 138 -2.12 -8.99 -48.64
C SER A 138 -1.60 -9.54 -49.97
N VAL A 139 -2.51 -9.94 -50.86
CA VAL A 139 -2.19 -10.23 -52.27
C VAL A 139 -2.33 -8.94 -53.07
N MET A 140 -1.20 -8.43 -53.55
CA MET A 140 -1.15 -7.57 -54.74
C MET A 140 -1.25 -8.49 -55.96
N ALA A 141 -2.27 -8.29 -56.78
CA ALA A 141 -2.31 -8.79 -58.15
C ALA A 141 -2.63 -7.61 -59.07
N HIS A 142 -1.74 -7.45 -60.04
CA HIS A 142 -1.76 -6.45 -61.09
C HIS A 142 -2.26 -7.14 -62.39
N ASP A 143 -2.78 -6.30 -63.29
CA ASP A 143 -2.84 -6.41 -64.76
C ASP A 143 -4.07 -7.04 -65.46
N ASP A 144 -4.79 -6.13 -66.14
CA ASP A 144 -5.18 -6.10 -67.56
C ASP A 144 -6.30 -7.01 -68.17
N ASP A 145 -7.30 -6.28 -68.70
CA ASP A 145 -7.96 -6.36 -70.04
C ASP A 145 -9.24 -7.19 -70.31
N TYR A 146 -10.05 -6.59 -71.22
CA TYR A 146 -11.30 -7.02 -71.89
C TYR A 146 -12.61 -7.00 -71.05
N ASP A 147 -13.70 -6.37 -71.50
CA ASP A 147 -14.28 -6.49 -72.84
C ASP A 147 -15.17 -5.30 -73.24
N LEU A 148 -15.44 -5.22 -74.55
CA LEU A 148 -16.50 -4.44 -75.20
C LEU A 148 -17.90 -4.82 -74.69
#